data_AF-A0A7S3SCR9-F1
#
_entry.id   AF-A0A7S3SCR9-F1
#
_cell.length_a   1.000
_cell.length_b   1.000
_cell.length_c   1.000
_cell.angle_alpha   90.00
_cell.angle_beta   90.00
_cell.angle_gamma   90.00
#
_symmetry.space_group_name_H-M   'P 1'
#
loop_
_entity.id
_entity.type
_entity.pdbx_description
1 polymer ?
#
loop_
_entity_poly.entity_id
_entity_poly.type
_entity_poly.pdbx_seq_one_letter_code
_entity_poly.pdbx_strand_id
1 'polypeptide(L)'
;HSEEGWDRSNLTLPEAAKLVSALRKQAGAKKIVVLAMVPGSVTTEWVEDADAVLLMFMPGEQVGPAVAQLLTGAASPGGRLPVSFPKADEKRFTNEQYPGVCAHPPKYWCEDLVANFTDGVLVG
;
A
#
# COMPACT_ATOMS: atom_id res chain seq x y z
N HIS A 1 7.23 -1.07 -6.22
CA HIS A 1 7.98 -2.35 -6.06
C HIS A 1 8.21 -2.60 -4.57
N SER A 2 8.43 -3.83 -4.12
CA SER A 2 8.78 -4.12 -2.72
C SER A 2 9.74 -5.29 -2.71
N GLU A 3 10.91 -5.11 -2.12
CA GLU A 3 11.98 -6.07 -2.14
C GLU A 3 12.83 -5.95 -0.87
N GLU A 4 13.64 -6.96 -0.62
CA GLU A 4 14.56 -6.96 0.51
C GLU A 4 15.67 -5.92 0.32
N GLY A 5 16.04 -5.26 1.42
CA GLY A 5 17.17 -4.33 1.47
C GLY A 5 16.89 -2.91 0.97
N TRP A 6 15.68 -2.61 0.50
CA TRP A 6 15.33 -1.30 -0.03
C TRP A 6 13.96 -0.82 0.42
N ASP A 7 13.89 0.46 0.73
CA ASP A 7 12.64 1.16 0.97
C ASP A 7 11.93 1.52 -0.34
N ARG A 8 10.60 1.61 -0.26
CA ARG A 8 9.80 2.12 -1.37
C ARG A 8 10.00 3.62 -1.53
N SER A 9 10.18 4.07 -2.77
CA SER A 9 10.31 5.49 -3.10
C SER A 9 9.00 6.28 -2.96
N ASN A 10 7.85 5.60 -3.05
CA ASN A 10 6.53 6.15 -2.81
C ASN A 10 5.51 5.03 -2.55
N LEU A 11 4.33 5.40 -2.07
CA LEU A 11 3.21 4.49 -1.80
C LEU A 11 2.19 4.39 -2.95
N THR A 12 2.43 5.09 -4.08
CA THR A 12 1.44 5.22 -5.16
C THR A 12 1.30 3.96 -6.03
N LEU A 13 0.11 3.74 -6.60
CA LEU A 13 -0.18 2.65 -7.53
C LEU A 13 -0.81 3.16 -8.84
N PRO A 14 -0.06 3.95 -9.64
CA PRO A 14 -0.63 4.68 -10.77
C PRO A 14 -1.24 3.75 -11.85
N GLU A 15 -0.65 2.59 -12.08
CA GLU A 15 -1.17 1.60 -13.03
C GLU A 15 -2.48 0.98 -12.54
N ALA A 16 -2.57 0.65 -11.24
CA ALA A 16 -3.78 0.10 -10.64
C ALA A 16 -4.91 1.15 -10.67
N ALA A 17 -4.62 2.40 -10.31
CA ALA A 17 -5.58 3.50 -10.37
C ALA A 17 -6.10 3.70 -11.80
N LYS A 18 -5.21 3.72 -12.79
CA LYS A 18 -5.59 3.83 -14.20
C LYS A 18 -6.44 2.66 -14.67
N LEU A 19 -6.12 1.43 -14.25
CA LEU A 19 -6.88 0.24 -14.58
C LEU A 19 -8.30 0.29 -14.00
N VAL A 20 -8.43 0.54 -12.69
CA VAL A 20 -9.72 0.58 -12.02
C VAL A 20 -10.59 1.71 -12.59
N SER A 21 -10.02 2.88 -12.85
CA SER A 21 -10.73 4.00 -13.48
C SER A 21 -11.19 3.69 -14.90
N ALA A 22 -10.34 3.01 -15.70
CA ALA A 22 -10.72 2.58 -17.04
C ALA A 22 -11.85 1.55 -17.02
N LEU A 23 -11.80 0.59 -16.09
CA LEU A 23 -12.87 -0.40 -15.90
C LEU A 23 -14.18 0.29 -15.47
N ARG A 24 -14.14 1.24 -14.54
CA ARG A 24 -15.31 1.99 -14.08
C ARG A 24 -16.01 2.69 -15.24
N LYS A 25 -15.27 3.34 -16.13
CA LYS A 25 -15.81 4.01 -17.33
C LYS A 25 -16.53 3.04 -18.28
N GLN A 26 -16.17 1.76 -18.27
CA GLN A 26 -16.74 0.73 -19.15
C GLN A 26 -17.75 -0.19 -18.45
N ALA A 27 -17.90 -0.08 -17.13
CA ALA A 27 -18.65 -1.06 -16.33
C ALA A 27 -20.17 -1.00 -16.57
N GLY A 28 -20.71 0.16 -16.95
CA GLY A 28 -22.15 0.37 -16.99
C GLY A 28 -22.77 0.08 -15.62
N ALA A 29 -23.65 -0.92 -15.55
CA ALA A 29 -24.28 -1.37 -14.30
C ALA A 29 -23.49 -2.47 -13.55
N LYS A 30 -22.37 -2.96 -14.09
CA LYS A 30 -21.57 -4.02 -13.46
C LYS A 30 -20.87 -3.49 -12.21
N LYS A 31 -20.79 -4.36 -11.19
CA LYS A 31 -20.03 -4.09 -9.97
C LYS A 31 -18.55 -4.41 -10.17
N ILE A 32 -17.69 -3.54 -9.65
CA ILE A 32 -16.24 -3.72 -9.63
C ILE A 32 -15.80 -4.05 -8.21
N VAL A 33 -15.28 -5.26 -8.03
CA VAL A 33 -14.66 -5.69 -6.77
C VAL A 33 -13.15 -5.77 -6.99
N VAL A 34 -12.37 -5.05 -6.19
CA VAL A 34 -10.91 -5.05 -6.25
C VAL A 34 -10.34 -5.92 -5.14
N LEU A 35 -9.47 -6.86 -5.51
CA LEU A 35 -8.67 -7.65 -4.59
C LEU A 35 -7.27 -7.03 -4.51
N ALA A 36 -6.98 -6.31 -3.43
CA ALA A 36 -5.71 -5.60 -3.24
C ALA A 36 -4.70 -6.50 -2.51
N MET A 37 -3.77 -7.06 -3.27
CA MET A 37 -2.59 -7.77 -2.75
C MET A 37 -1.41 -6.80 -2.73
N VAL A 38 -1.09 -6.26 -1.56
CA VAL A 38 -0.05 -5.24 -1.39
C VAL A 38 0.81 -5.59 -0.16
N PRO A 39 2.13 -5.34 -0.18
CA PRO A 39 3.02 -5.76 0.91
C PRO A 39 2.83 -4.95 2.21
N GLY A 40 2.11 -3.83 2.13
CA GLY A 40 1.84 -2.93 3.25
C GLY A 40 0.98 -1.77 2.79
N SER A 41 1.10 -0.62 3.46
CA SER A 41 0.33 0.59 3.12
C SER A 41 0.61 1.06 1.69
N VAL A 42 -0.42 1.49 0.99
CA VAL A 42 -0.37 2.13 -0.33
C VAL A 42 -1.38 3.29 -0.32
N THR A 43 -1.24 4.23 -1.25
CA THR A 43 -2.26 5.28 -1.40
C THR A 43 -3.58 4.68 -1.91
N THR A 44 -4.71 5.28 -1.52
CA THR A 44 -6.05 4.72 -1.73
C THR A 44 -6.89 5.47 -2.78
N GLU A 45 -6.29 6.28 -3.64
CA GLU A 45 -7.02 7.09 -4.63
C GLU A 45 -7.85 6.26 -5.62
N TRP A 46 -7.45 5.02 -5.86
CA TRP A 46 -8.12 4.07 -6.75
C TRP A 46 -9.38 3.44 -6.15
N VAL A 47 -9.58 3.54 -4.83
CA VAL A 47 -10.72 2.93 -4.13
C VAL A 47 -12.04 3.59 -4.54
N GLU A 48 -12.03 4.88 -4.87
CA GLU A 48 -13.22 5.65 -5.26
C GLU A 48 -13.89 5.11 -6.54
N ASP A 49 -13.12 4.46 -7.42
CA ASP A 49 -13.64 3.87 -8.65
C ASP A 49 -14.08 2.39 -8.47
N ALA A 50 -13.96 1.81 -7.27
CA ALA A 50 -14.38 0.44 -6.95
C ALA A 50 -15.71 0.40 -6.15
N ASP A 51 -16.56 -0.61 -6.39
CA ASP A 51 -17.77 -0.81 -5.56
C ASP A 51 -17.44 -1.50 -4.23
N ALA A 52 -16.39 -2.33 -4.21
CA ALA A 52 -15.88 -2.99 -3.02
C ALA A 52 -14.39 -3.28 -3.15
N VAL A 53 -13.68 -3.32 -2.01
CA VAL A 53 -12.25 -3.62 -1.94
C VAL A 53 -12.00 -4.65 -0.84
N LEU A 54 -11.26 -5.72 -1.16
CA LEU A 54 -10.69 -6.65 -0.19
C LEU A 54 -9.17 -6.46 -0.15
N LEU A 55 -8.66 -6.01 0.99
CA LEU A 55 -7.22 -5.95 1.25
C LEU A 55 -6.73 -7.29 1.77
N MET A 56 -5.75 -7.89 1.10
CA MET A 56 -5.29 -9.26 1.37
C MET A 56 -3.82 -9.35 1.75
N PHE A 57 -3.12 -8.22 1.77
CA PHE A 57 -1.68 -8.12 2.00
C PHE A 57 -0.88 -9.10 1.11
N MET A 58 -0.10 -9.99 1.73
CA MET A 58 0.60 -11.11 1.11
C MET A 58 -0.05 -12.42 1.60
N PRO A 59 -1.11 -12.90 0.93
CA PRO A 59 -2.03 -13.90 1.48
C PRO A 59 -1.53 -15.35 1.43
N GLY A 60 -0.30 -15.58 0.98
CA GLY A 60 0.29 -16.92 0.85
C GLY A 60 -0.42 -17.80 -0.19
N GLU A 61 -0.08 -19.09 -0.18
CA GLU A 61 -0.53 -20.06 -1.20
C GLU A 61 -2.04 -20.38 -1.14
N GLN A 62 -2.69 -20.21 0.01
CA GLN A 62 -4.12 -20.52 0.21
C GLN A 62 -5.05 -19.35 -0.17
N VAL A 63 -4.55 -18.33 -0.86
CA VAL A 63 -5.34 -17.16 -1.28
C VAL A 63 -6.54 -17.52 -2.14
N GLY A 64 -6.41 -18.49 -3.05
CA GLY A 64 -7.49 -18.87 -3.97
C GLY A 64 -8.73 -19.37 -3.22
N PRO A 65 -8.62 -20.44 -2.42
CA PRO A 65 -9.73 -20.93 -1.60
C PRO A 65 -10.27 -19.88 -0.62
N ALA A 66 -9.40 -19.06 -0.02
CA ALA A 66 -9.83 -18.02 0.92
C ALA A 66 -10.69 -16.93 0.24
N VAL A 67 -10.24 -16.42 -0.91
CA VAL A 67 -10.97 -15.43 -1.71
C VAL A 67 -12.31 -15.98 -2.17
N ALA A 68 -12.35 -17.22 -2.63
CA ALA A 68 -13.59 -17.85 -3.09
C ALA A 68 -14.64 -17.89 -1.96
N GLN A 69 -14.23 -18.24 -0.73
CA GLN A 69 -15.14 -18.26 0.42
C GLN A 69 -15.65 -16.86 0.79
N LEU A 70 -14.80 -15.84 0.72
CA LEU A 70 -15.19 -14.45 1.00
C LEU A 70 -16.14 -13.89 -0.05
N LEU A 71 -15.86 -14.10 -1.34
CA LEU A 71 -16.67 -13.56 -2.43
C LEU A 71 -18.03 -14.25 -2.56
N THR A 72 -18.12 -15.52 -2.16
CA THR A 72 -19.38 -16.28 -2.16
C THR A 72 -20.18 -16.15 -0.87
N GLY A 73 -19.62 -15.50 0.16
CA GLY A 73 -20.24 -15.36 1.47
C GLY A 73 -20.20 -16.62 2.33
N ALA A 74 -19.46 -17.66 1.94
CA ALA A 74 -19.20 -18.83 2.79
C ALA A 74 -18.38 -18.47 4.04
N ALA A 75 -17.61 -17.37 3.97
CA ALA A 75 -16.97 -16.73 5.11
C ALA A 75 -17.18 -15.20 5.05
N SER A 76 -17.18 -14.54 6.20
CA SER A 76 -17.25 -13.07 6.29
C SER A 76 -15.87 -12.47 6.60
N PRO A 77 -15.51 -11.32 5.99
CA PRO A 77 -14.25 -10.65 6.31
C PRO A 77 -14.28 -10.11 7.75
N GLY A 78 -13.35 -10.58 8.59
CA GLY A 78 -13.22 -10.18 9.99
C GLY A 78 -11.98 -9.35 10.33
N GLY A 79 -11.11 -9.10 9.35
CA GLY A 79 -9.85 -8.38 9.56
C GLY A 79 -10.05 -6.91 9.94
N ARG A 80 -9.08 -6.37 10.68
CA ARG A 80 -8.94 -4.93 10.97
C ARG A 80 -7.57 -4.46 10.50
N LEU A 81 -7.47 -3.21 10.07
CA LEU A 81 -6.21 -2.64 9.59
C LEU A 81 -5.23 -2.49 10.77
N PRO A 82 -4.02 -3.10 10.69
CA PRO A 82 -2.98 -2.88 11.68
C PRO A 82 -2.13 -1.63 11.38
N VAL A 83 -2.33 -1.01 10.21
CA VAL A 83 -1.60 0.17 9.73
C VAL A 83 -2.55 1.16 9.05
N SER A 84 -2.20 2.44 9.08
CA SER A 84 -2.91 3.49 8.35
C SER A 84 -2.71 3.34 6.83
N PHE A 85 -3.78 3.62 6.07
CA PHE A 85 -3.74 3.71 4.61
C PHE A 85 -4.00 5.16 4.20
N PRO A 86 -2.98 5.91 3.74
CA PRO A 86 -3.11 7.32 3.47
C PRO A 86 -3.80 7.57 2.13
N LYS A 87 -4.47 8.72 2.00
CA LYS A 87 -5.09 9.14 0.73
C LYS A 87 -4.07 9.59 -0.31
N ALA A 88 -2.91 10.04 0.13
CA ALA A 88 -1.84 10.55 -0.70
C ALA A 88 -0.49 10.15 -0.11
N ASP A 89 0.55 10.21 -0.94
CA ASP A 89 1.90 9.86 -0.51
C ASP A 89 2.43 10.86 0.51
N GLU A 90 3.30 10.39 1.41
CA GLU A 90 3.84 11.23 2.48
C GLU A 90 4.79 12.29 1.92
N LYS A 91 4.58 13.55 2.31
CA LYS A 91 5.38 14.70 1.87
C LYS A 91 5.90 15.57 3.03
N ARG A 92 5.55 15.21 4.26
CA ARG A 92 5.90 15.98 5.47
C ARG A 92 7.30 15.65 5.96
N PHE A 93 7.78 14.42 5.74
CA PHE A 93 9.11 14.03 6.20
C PHE A 93 10.19 14.72 5.36
N THR A 94 11.14 15.35 6.06
CA THR A 94 12.38 15.80 5.43
C THR A 94 13.32 14.61 5.22
N ASN A 95 14.37 14.78 4.41
CA ASN A 95 15.38 13.74 4.23
C ASN A 95 16.04 13.34 5.55
N GLU A 96 16.16 14.26 6.52
CA GLU A 96 16.68 13.95 7.85
C GLU A 96 15.73 13.07 8.67
N GLN A 97 14.41 13.09 8.40
CA GLN A 97 13.44 12.25 9.10
C GLN A 97 13.26 10.90 8.40
N TYR A 98 13.21 10.89 7.07
CA TYR A 98 13.15 9.68 6.26
C TYR A 98 13.66 9.97 4.83
N PRO A 99 14.56 9.14 4.27
CA PRO A 99 15.14 7.92 4.87
C PRO A 99 16.31 8.17 5.83
N GLY A 100 16.74 9.42 6.02
CA GLY A 100 17.93 9.81 6.78
C GLY A 100 19.00 10.44 5.88
N VAL A 101 20.03 10.99 6.52
CA VAL A 101 21.18 11.63 5.84
C VAL A 101 22.48 10.89 6.14
N CYS A 102 23.34 10.81 5.13
CA CYS A 102 24.65 10.19 5.23
C CYS A 102 25.73 11.23 5.45
N ALA A 103 26.62 10.99 6.43
CA ALA A 103 27.77 11.87 6.66
C ALA A 103 28.72 11.93 5.45
N HIS A 104 28.81 10.83 4.69
CA HIS A 104 29.65 10.70 3.50
C HIS A 104 28.90 10.03 2.34
N PRO A 105 29.26 10.31 1.07
CA PRO A 105 28.64 9.65 -0.08
C PRO A 105 28.84 8.14 -0.02
N PRO A 106 27.78 7.31 -0.07
CA PRO A 106 27.91 5.86 0.03
C PRO A 106 28.53 5.28 -1.25
N LYS A 107 29.37 4.24 -1.09
CA LYS A 107 29.89 3.45 -2.21
C LYS A 107 28.91 2.34 -2.63
N TYR A 108 28.24 1.71 -1.66
CA TYR A 108 27.25 0.62 -1.86
C TYR A 108 26.04 0.74 -0.92
N TRP A 109 26.28 1.03 0.37
CA TRP A 109 25.28 1.40 1.38
C TRP A 109 25.87 2.46 2.31
N CYS A 110 25.01 3.11 3.08
CA CYS A 110 25.38 4.15 4.04
C CYS A 110 25.52 3.55 5.43
N GLU A 111 26.76 3.35 5.89
CA GLU A 111 27.05 2.76 7.21
C GLU A 111 26.64 3.71 8.35
N ASP A 112 26.80 5.02 8.14
CA ASP A 112 26.48 6.07 9.12
C ASP A 112 25.19 6.82 8.74
N LEU A 113 24.13 6.09 8.37
CA LEU A 113 22.82 6.69 8.09
C LEU A 113 22.17 7.14 9.42
N VAL A 114 21.84 8.43 9.52
CA VAL A 114 21.16 8.98 10.69
C VAL A 114 19.80 9.54 10.29
N ALA A 115 18.76 9.09 10.98
CA ALA A 115 17.39 9.60 10.87
C ALA A 115 16.95 10.23 12.21
N ASN A 116 16.35 11.42 12.13
CA ASN A 116 15.88 12.21 13.27
C ASN A 116 14.37 12.09 13.41
N PHE A 117 13.91 11.37 14.45
CA PHE A 117 12.49 11.11 14.72
C PHE A 117 11.84 12.28 15.47
N THR A 118 11.78 13.46 14.83
CA THR A 118 11.25 14.70 15.43
C THR A 118 9.73 14.73 15.53
N ASP A 119 9.04 13.81 14.87
CA ASP A 119 7.61 13.52 15.00
C ASP A 119 7.25 12.97 16.40
N GLY A 120 8.22 12.41 17.13
CA GLY A 120 8.04 11.97 18.51
C GLY A 120 6.98 10.87 18.63
N VAL A 121 5.90 11.15 19.36
CA VAL A 121 4.79 10.19 19.53
C VAL A 121 3.70 10.31 18.47
N LEU A 122 3.82 11.27 17.54
CA LEU A 122 2.84 11.53 16.48
C LEU A 122 3.11 10.65 15.26
N VAL A 123 3.11 9.34 15.48
CA VAL A 123 3.34 8.30 14.46
C VAL A 123 2.01 7.68 14.07
N GLY A 124 1.65 7.73 12.78
CA GLY A 124 0.45 7.10 12.22
C GLY A 124 -0.24 7.88 11.11
#